data_AF-A0A9E3FXT5-F1
#
_entry.id   AF-A0A9E3FXT5-F1
#
_cell.length_a   1.000
_cell.length_b   1.000
_cell.length_c   1.000
_cell.angle_alpha   90.00
_cell.angle_beta   90.00
_cell.angle_gamma   90.00
#
_symmetry.space_group_name_H-M   'P 1'
#
loop_
_entity.id
_entity.type
_entity.pdbx_description
1 polymer ?
#
loop_
_entity_poly.entity_id
_entity_poly.type
_entity_poly.pdbx_seq_one_letter_code
_entity_poly.pdbx_strand_id
1 'polypeptide(L)'
;MNFTLGQWGATVAVDILIKALLITALGVFVTFGMVPIFEFVFAAIILSAFHFVCLFLACIFVVSFEMVGLVSAPALTFALMLIGGNLLFFECIAAVLGSQPPGSSGLPSGLFLTATNLVPVLSVTLYGCAKRRQAPR
;
A
#
# COMPACT_ATOMS: atom_id res chain seq x y z
N MET A 1 -16.27 1.39 3.10
CA MET A 1 -15.91 1.43 4.53
C MET A 1 -15.32 2.80 4.83
N ASN A 2 -15.93 3.60 5.70
CA ASN A 2 -15.36 4.89 6.09
C ASN A 2 -14.37 4.66 7.24
N PHE A 3 -13.08 4.51 6.90
CA PHE A 3 -12.03 4.60 7.91
C PHE A 3 -12.07 5.98 8.55
N THR A 4 -11.93 6.03 9.87
CA THR A 4 -11.72 7.30 10.57
C THR A 4 -10.33 7.85 10.23
N LEU A 5 -10.13 9.17 10.40
CA LEU A 5 -8.82 9.80 10.19
C LEU A 5 -7.71 9.08 10.98
N GLY A 6 -8.01 8.65 12.21
CA GLY A 6 -7.08 7.89 13.04
C GLY A 6 -6.77 6.49 12.49
N GLN A 7 -7.73 5.81 11.86
CA GLN A 7 -7.48 4.53 11.20
C GLN A 7 -6.61 4.72 9.95
N TRP A 8 -6.85 5.77 9.16
CA TRP A 8 -5.97 6.13 8.04
C TRP A 8 -4.54 6.40 8.51
N GLY A 9 -4.37 7.23 9.56
CA GLY A 9 -3.06 7.50 10.15
C GLY A 9 -2.37 6.24 10.66
N ALA A 10 -3.11 5.33 11.31
CA ALA A 10 -2.57 4.04 11.76
C ALA A 10 -2.11 3.18 10.58
N THR A 11 -2.88 3.13 9.48
CA THR A 11 -2.50 2.41 8.27
C THR A 11 -1.21 2.99 7.67
N VAL A 12 -1.06 4.32 7.63
CA VAL A 12 0.17 4.98 7.18
C VAL A 12 1.35 4.58 8.05
N ALA A 13 1.21 4.67 9.37
CA ALA A 13 2.29 4.33 10.30
C ALA A 13 2.73 2.86 10.17
N VAL A 14 1.77 1.94 10.04
CA VAL A 14 2.06 0.50 9.86
C VAL A 14 2.71 0.23 8.50
N ASP A 15 2.27 0.91 7.43
CA ASP A 15 2.86 0.79 6.09
C ASP A 15 4.31 1.26 6.06
N ILE A 16 4.60 2.43 6.64
CA ILE A 16 5.98 2.94 6.79
C ILE A 16 6.82 1.94 7.58
N LEU A 17 6.32 1.45 8.72
CA LEU A 17 7.07 0.53 9.57
C LEU A 17 7.41 -0.78 8.85
N ILE A 18 6.44 -1.40 8.17
CA ILE A 18 6.65 -2.64 7.42
C ILE A 18 7.66 -2.40 6.29
N LYS A 19 7.51 -1.33 5.52
CA LYS A 19 8.44 -1.00 4.43
C LYS A 19 9.83 -0.67 4.95
N ALA A 20 9.94 0.08 6.05
CA ALA A 20 11.23 0.43 6.64
C ALA A 20 11.97 -0.83 7.10
N LEU A 21 11.29 -1.77 7.76
CA LEU A 21 11.87 -3.04 8.17
C LEU A 21 12.33 -3.86 6.97
N LEU A 22 11.48 -4.01 5.95
CA LEU A 22 11.80 -4.83 4.77
C LEU A 22 12.92 -4.22 3.92
N ILE A 23 12.83 -2.92 3.61
CA ILE A 23 13.81 -2.22 2.77
C ILE A 23 15.14 -2.10 3.50
N THR A 24 15.15 -1.84 4.81
CA THR A 24 16.39 -1.81 5.59
C THR A 24 17.03 -3.18 5.67
N ALA A 25 16.26 -4.24 5.98
CA ALA A 25 16.81 -5.60 6.05
C ALA A 25 17.40 -6.04 4.71
N LEU A 26 16.66 -5.84 3.60
CA LEU A 26 17.13 -6.17 2.26
C LEU A 26 18.32 -5.29 1.85
N GLY A 27 18.25 -3.98 2.11
CA GLY A 27 19.29 -3.02 1.77
C GLY A 27 20.60 -3.31 2.49
N VAL A 28 20.57 -3.57 3.80
CA VAL A 28 21.74 -3.96 4.59
C VAL A 28 22.33 -5.29 4.08
N PHE A 29 21.46 -6.27 3.77
CA PHE A 29 21.91 -7.55 3.22
C PHE A 29 22.62 -7.40 1.88
N VAL A 30 22.05 -6.62 0.95
CA VAL A 30 22.60 -6.44 -0.41
C VAL A 30 23.84 -5.55 -0.41
N THR A 31 23.86 -4.51 0.42
CA THR A 31 24.98 -3.55 0.48
C THR A 31 26.08 -3.98 1.45
N PHE A 32 25.93 -5.13 2.12
CA PHE A 32 26.82 -5.59 3.19
C PHE A 32 27.06 -4.52 4.27
N GLY A 33 26.07 -3.68 4.54
CA GLY A 33 26.14 -2.60 5.54
C GLY A 33 26.96 -1.38 5.13
N MET A 34 27.37 -1.26 3.86
CA MET A 34 28.17 -0.12 3.37
C MET A 34 27.35 1.17 3.19
N VAL A 35 26.02 1.06 3.09
CA VAL A 35 25.11 2.20 2.93
C VAL A 35 24.45 2.53 4.28
N PRO A 36 24.35 3.82 4.66
CA PRO A 36 23.69 4.22 5.91
C PRO A 36 22.23 3.79 5.98
N ILE A 37 21.82 3.23 7.14
CA ILE A 37 20.45 2.78 7.41
C ILE A 37 19.41 3.88 7.14
N PHE A 38 19.76 5.14 7.41
CA PHE A 38 18.89 6.28 7.22
C PHE A 38 18.39 6.42 5.77
N GLU A 39 19.20 6.06 4.77
CA GLU A 39 18.79 6.13 3.36
C GLU A 39 17.67 5.12 3.05
N PHE A 40 17.74 3.92 3.61
CA PHE A 40 16.69 2.90 3.45
C PHE A 40 15.38 3.29 4.14
N VAL A 41 15.47 3.89 5.32
CA VAL A 41 14.30 4.42 6.05
C VAL A 41 13.65 5.54 5.25
N PHE A 42 14.45 6.47 4.71
CA PHE A 42 13.93 7.56 3.89
C PHE A 42 13.24 7.04 2.61
N ALA A 43 13.85 6.06 1.94
CA ALA A 43 13.24 5.40 0.79
C ALA A 43 11.90 4.73 1.15
N ALA A 44 11.81 4.08 2.31
CA ALA A 44 10.57 3.48 2.79
C ALA A 44 9.45 4.50 3.05
N ILE A 45 9.79 5.67 3.60
CA ILE A 45 8.84 6.77 3.82
C ILE A 45 8.32 7.28 2.47
N ILE A 46 9.21 7.54 1.50
CA ILE A 46 8.81 7.98 0.15
C ILE A 46 7.89 6.96 -0.50
N LEU A 47 8.27 5.68 -0.46
CA LEU A 47 7.50 4.60 -1.06
C LEU A 47 6.13 4.42 -0.39
N SER A 48 6.05 4.64 0.92
CA SER A 48 4.78 4.66 1.64
C SER A 48 3.92 5.84 1.20
N ALA A 49 4.45 7.06 1.22
CA ALA A 49 3.73 8.25 0.76
C ALA A 49 3.21 8.08 -0.67
N PHE A 50 4.02 7.52 -1.55
CA PHE A 50 3.63 7.23 -2.93
C PHE A 50 2.46 6.24 -3.01
N HIS A 51 2.50 5.14 -2.24
CA HIS A 51 1.38 4.20 -2.16
C HIS A 51 0.08 4.86 -1.70
N PHE A 52 0.13 5.76 -0.72
CA PHE A 52 -1.07 6.49 -0.28
C PHE A 52 -1.62 7.45 -1.32
N VAL A 53 -0.75 8.07 -2.14
CA VAL A 53 -1.20 8.85 -3.29
C VAL A 53 -1.94 7.96 -4.29
N CYS A 54 -1.42 6.76 -4.58
CA CYS A 54 -2.11 5.80 -5.46
C CYS A 54 -3.46 5.35 -4.89
N LEU A 55 -3.55 5.06 -3.60
CA LEU A 55 -4.83 4.73 -2.93
C LEU A 55 -5.82 5.91 -2.99
N PHE A 56 -5.34 7.14 -2.80
CA PHE A 56 -6.16 8.33 -2.90
C PHE A 56 -6.73 8.52 -4.32
N LEU A 57 -5.90 8.36 -5.35
CA LEU A 57 -6.34 8.41 -6.75
C LEU A 57 -7.35 7.30 -7.08
N ALA A 58 -7.10 6.07 -6.62
CA ALA A 58 -8.02 4.96 -6.78
C ALA A 58 -9.36 5.24 -6.07
N CYS A 59 -9.33 5.87 -4.89
CA CYS A 59 -10.54 6.29 -4.19
C CYS A 59 -11.36 7.28 -5.02
N ILE A 60 -10.74 8.35 -5.55
CA ILE A 60 -11.42 9.32 -6.42
C ILE A 60 -12.05 8.63 -7.63
N PHE A 61 -11.31 7.71 -8.26
CA PHE A 61 -11.78 6.96 -9.41
C PHE A 61 -13.00 6.09 -9.08
N VAL A 62 -12.97 5.37 -7.96
CA VAL A 62 -14.12 4.54 -7.54
C VAL A 62 -15.33 5.40 -7.17
N VAL A 63 -15.14 6.53 -6.46
CA VAL A 63 -16.24 7.47 -6.15
C VAL A 63 -16.89 7.99 -7.43
N SER A 64 -16.11 8.19 -8.49
CA SER A 64 -16.65 8.62 -9.79
C SER A 64 -17.61 7.58 -10.38
N PHE A 65 -17.36 6.27 -10.18
CA PHE A 65 -18.29 5.22 -10.57
C PHE A 65 -19.53 5.13 -9.67
N GLU A 66 -19.40 5.40 -8.38
CA GLU A 66 -20.55 5.48 -7.47
C GLU A 66 -21.50 6.60 -7.91
N MET A 67 -20.97 7.76 -8.34
CA MET A 67 -21.77 8.89 -8.85
C MET A 67 -22.56 8.54 -10.12
N VAL A 68 -22.08 7.60 -10.93
CA VAL A 68 -22.77 7.13 -12.15
C VAL A 68 -23.68 5.92 -11.85
N GLY A 69 -23.76 5.48 -10.60
CA GLY A 69 -24.61 4.37 -10.17
C GLY A 69 -24.08 2.98 -10.53
N LEU A 70 -22.80 2.85 -10.90
CA LEU A 70 -22.17 1.59 -11.30
C LEU A 70 -21.77 0.71 -10.11
N VAL A 71 -21.50 1.31 -8.95
CA VAL A 71 -21.06 0.60 -7.74
C VAL A 71 -21.89 1.10 -6.56
N SER A 72 -22.49 0.18 -5.81
CA SER A 72 -23.34 0.50 -4.66
C SER A 72 -22.97 -0.25 -3.38
N ALA A 73 -22.20 -1.34 -3.49
CA ALA A 73 -21.84 -2.17 -2.35
C ALA A 73 -20.56 -1.64 -1.65
N PRO A 74 -20.60 -1.25 -0.36
CA PRO A 74 -19.45 -0.67 0.34
C PRO A 74 -18.21 -1.57 0.43
N ALA A 75 -18.41 -2.89 0.35
CA ALA A 75 -17.33 -3.88 0.32
C ALA A 75 -16.67 -3.93 -1.08
N LEU A 76 -17.47 -3.81 -2.14
CA LEU A 76 -16.97 -3.76 -3.52
C LEU A 76 -16.17 -2.49 -3.76
N THR A 77 -16.65 -1.33 -3.30
CA THR A 77 -15.92 -0.05 -3.32
C THR A 77 -14.55 -0.17 -2.67
N PHE A 78 -14.50 -0.80 -1.49
CA PHE A 78 -13.25 -1.00 -0.76
C PHE A 78 -12.29 -1.92 -1.51
N ALA A 79 -12.79 -3.05 -2.04
CA ALA A 79 -11.99 -3.97 -2.83
C ALA A 79 -11.44 -3.29 -4.10
N LEU A 80 -12.27 -2.55 -4.83
CA LEU A 80 -11.87 -1.82 -6.03
C LEU A 80 -10.83 -0.73 -5.73
N MET A 81 -10.99 0.00 -4.62
CA MET A 81 -10.00 0.99 -4.18
C MET A 81 -8.65 0.34 -3.87
N LEU A 82 -8.64 -0.81 -3.18
CA LEU A 82 -7.40 -1.52 -2.88
C LEU A 82 -6.74 -2.10 -4.13
N ILE A 83 -7.52 -2.75 -4.99
CA ILE A 83 -7.01 -3.33 -6.24
C ILE A 83 -6.47 -2.21 -7.14
N GLY A 84 -7.26 -1.15 -7.34
CA GLY A 84 -6.88 -0.01 -8.17
C GLY A 84 -5.65 0.72 -7.64
N GLY A 85 -5.58 0.98 -6.33
CA GLY A 85 -4.43 1.66 -5.73
C GLY A 85 -3.15 0.84 -5.83
N ASN A 86 -3.24 -0.48 -5.62
CA ASN A 86 -2.10 -1.38 -5.77
C ASN A 86 -1.65 -1.53 -7.22
N LEU A 87 -2.58 -1.62 -8.18
CA LEU A 87 -2.25 -1.65 -9.59
C LEU A 87 -1.56 -0.36 -10.03
N LEU A 88 -2.10 0.81 -9.64
CA LEU A 88 -1.48 2.10 -9.93
C LEU A 88 -0.08 2.20 -9.33
N PHE A 89 0.09 1.77 -8.08
CA PHE A 89 1.40 1.75 -7.43
C PHE A 89 2.39 0.85 -8.18
N PHE A 90 1.98 -0.37 -8.51
CA PHE A 90 2.81 -1.32 -9.26
C PHE A 90 3.24 -0.77 -10.62
N GLU A 91 2.28 -0.27 -11.41
CA GLU A 91 2.54 0.29 -12.74
C GLU A 91 3.47 1.50 -12.68
N CYS A 92 3.26 2.41 -11.73
CA CYS A 92 4.15 3.56 -11.58
C CYS A 92 5.56 3.17 -11.13
N ILE A 93 5.70 2.21 -10.22
CA ILE A 93 7.03 1.70 -9.82
C ILE A 93 7.70 0.99 -10.99
N ALA A 94 6.97 0.17 -11.74
CA ALA A 94 7.47 -0.49 -12.94
C ALA A 94 7.94 0.53 -13.99
N ALA A 95 7.19 1.61 -14.19
CA ALA A 95 7.57 2.69 -15.10
C ALA A 95 8.84 3.43 -14.64
N VAL A 96 8.97 3.73 -13.34
CA VAL A 96 10.13 4.44 -12.77
C VAL A 96 11.39 3.59 -12.81
N LEU A 97 11.28 2.29 -12.52
CA LEU A 97 12.41 1.36 -12.54
C LEU A 97 12.82 0.93 -13.96
N GLY A 98 12.12 1.45 -14.98
CA GLY A 98 12.33 1.16 -16.38
C GLY A 98 11.60 -0.11 -16.79
N SER A 99 10.89 -0.04 -17.92
CA SER A 99 10.25 -1.17 -18.59
C SER A 99 11.28 -2.28 -18.80
N GLN A 100 11.29 -3.23 -17.88
CA GLN A 100 12.08 -4.45 -17.97
C GLN A 100 11.79 -5.10 -19.34
N PRO A 101 12.81 -5.43 -20.15
CA PRO A 101 12.58 -6.08 -21.44
C PRO A 101 11.75 -7.35 -21.24
N PRO A 102 10.85 -7.70 -22.19
CA PRO A 102 10.00 -8.87 -22.04
C PRO A 102 10.87 -10.12 -21.83
N GLY A 103 10.81 -10.70 -20.63
CA GLY A 103 11.61 -11.87 -20.24
C GLY A 103 12.58 -11.66 -19.07
N SER A 104 12.80 -10.43 -18.58
CA SER A 104 13.62 -10.22 -17.38
C SER A 104 12.80 -10.37 -16.09
N SER A 105 13.41 -11.00 -15.10
CA SER A 105 12.84 -11.46 -13.82
C SER A 105 12.47 -10.33 -12.83
N GLY A 106 12.05 -9.16 -13.31
CA GLY A 106 11.61 -8.02 -12.49
C GLY A 106 10.18 -8.12 -11.92
N LEU A 107 9.38 -9.05 -12.44
CA LEU A 107 8.04 -9.37 -11.92
C LEU A 107 8.01 -9.69 -10.40
N PRO A 108 8.88 -10.55 -9.84
CA PRO A 108 8.83 -10.92 -8.42
C PRO A 108 9.07 -9.76 -7.45
N SER A 109 9.95 -8.79 -7.76
CA SER A 109 10.27 -7.70 -6.83
C SER A 109 9.13 -6.67 -6.73
N GLY A 110 8.56 -6.25 -7.86
CA GLY A 110 7.42 -5.34 -7.90
C GLY A 110 6.15 -5.96 -7.31
N LEU A 111 5.91 -7.25 -7.55
CA LEU A 111 4.80 -7.99 -6.95
C LEU A 111 4.96 -8.10 -5.43
N PHE A 112 6.16 -8.38 -4.93
CA PHE A 112 6.44 -8.45 -3.51
C PHE A 112 6.20 -7.11 -2.80
N LEU A 113 6.69 -6.01 -3.39
CA LEU A 113 6.46 -4.65 -2.90
C LEU A 113 4.97 -4.25 -2.93
N THR A 114 4.21 -4.73 -3.91
CA THR A 114 2.77 -4.47 -4.00
C THR A 114 1.99 -5.34 -3.03
N ALA A 115 2.43 -6.57 -2.75
CA ALA A 115 1.77 -7.43 -1.77
C ALA A 115 1.91 -6.89 -0.34
N THR A 116 3.04 -6.26 0.00
CA THR A 116 3.27 -5.72 1.35
C THR A 116 2.33 -4.55 1.67
N ASN A 117 1.89 -3.79 0.67
CA ASN A 117 0.90 -2.72 0.80
C ASN A 117 -0.47 -3.19 1.30
N LEU A 118 -0.83 -4.45 1.08
CA LEU A 118 -2.10 -5.02 1.55
C LEU A 118 -2.09 -5.27 3.06
N VAL A 119 -0.92 -5.60 3.63
CA VAL A 119 -0.80 -5.98 5.04
C VAL A 119 -1.27 -4.85 5.97
N PRO A 120 -0.78 -3.60 5.86
CA PRO A 120 -1.23 -2.50 6.71
C PRO A 120 -2.74 -2.28 6.66
N VAL A 121 -3.31 -2.21 5.46
CA VAL A 121 -4.73 -1.89 5.26
C VAL A 121 -5.60 -3.00 5.84
N LEU A 122 -5.26 -4.26 5.56
CA LEU A 122 -6.01 -5.40 6.08
C LEU A 122 -5.87 -5.54 7.60
N SER A 123 -4.67 -5.35 8.15
CA SER A 123 -4.43 -5.39 9.60
C SER A 123 -5.27 -4.35 10.34
N VAL A 124 -5.29 -3.09 9.87
CA VAL A 124 -6.09 -2.02 10.49
C VAL A 124 -7.59 -2.28 10.31
N THR A 125 -8.01 -2.81 9.15
CA THR A 125 -9.41 -3.19 8.91
C THR A 125 -9.85 -4.28 9.88
N LEU A 126 -9.09 -5.36 9.99
CA LEU A 126 -9.38 -6.51 10.86
C LEU A 126 -9.41 -6.10 12.32
N TYR A 127 -8.45 -5.29 12.76
CA TYR A 127 -8.42 -4.75 14.13
C TYR A 127 -9.64 -3.88 14.42
N GLY A 128 -10.00 -2.98 13.50
CA GLY A 128 -11.19 -2.14 13.63
C GLY A 128 -12.48 -2.97 13.71
N CYS A 129 -12.58 -4.02 12.90
CA CYS A 129 -13.70 -4.97 12.93
C CYS A 129 -13.77 -5.76 14.25
N ALA A 130 -12.64 -6.25 14.76
CA ALA A 130 -12.58 -6.97 16.02
C ALA A 130 -13.00 -6.09 17.20
N LYS A 131 -12.50 -4.85 17.27
CA LYS A 131 -12.84 -3.89 18.33
C LYS A 131 -14.33 -3.54 18.34
N ARG A 132 -14.95 -3.34 17.17
CA ARG A 132 -16.40 -3.07 17.08
C ARG A 132 -17.26 -4.24 17.56
N ARG A 133 -16.80 -5.48 17.41
CA ARG A 133 -17.50 -6.67 17.91
C ARG A 133 -17.41 -6.84 19.44
N GLN A 134 -16.42 -6.22 20.08
CA GLN A 134 -16.18 -6.31 21.53
C GLN A 134 -16.81 -5.16 22.33
N ALA A 135 -17.32 -4.12 21.66
CA ALA A 135 -18.02 -3.04 22.36
C ALA A 135 -19.37 -3.57 22.89
N PRO A 136 -19.60 -3.55 24.23
CA PRO A 136 -20.91 -3.90 24.79
C PRO A 136 -21.96 -2.94 24.24
N ARG A 137 -23.13 -3.48 23.87
CA ARG A 137 -24.29 -2.69 23.46
C ARG A 137 -24.83 -1.85 24.60
#